data_AF-A0A1V6GCD0-F1
#
_entry.id   AF-A0A1V6GCD0-F1
#
_cell.length_a   1.000
_cell.length_b   1.000
_cell.length_c   1.000
_cell.angle_alpha   90.00
_cell.angle_beta   90.00
_cell.angle_gamma   90.00
#
_symmetry.space_group_name_H-M   'P 1'
#
loop_
_entity.id
_entity.type
_entity.pdbx_description
1 polymer ?
#
loop_
_entity_poly.entity_id
_entity_poly.type
_entity_poly.pdbx_seq_one_letter_code
_entity_poly.pdbx_strand_id
1 'polypeptide(L)' 'MAGRCLSSDRLANSALRVQATCMATGQAAGAAAALAAQRGASPAHVPIADLKALLTAHGAIVPD' A
#
# COMPACT_ATOMS: atom_id res chain seq x y z
N MET A 1 -29.59 -7.26 -1.95
CA MET A 1 -30.10 -8.61 -2.23
C MET A 1 -29.35 -9.58 -1.32
N ALA A 2 -30.08 -10.39 -0.53
CA ALA A 2 -29.67 -11.55 0.30
C ALA A 2 -28.29 -11.48 0.99
N GLY A 3 -28.13 -11.41 2.32
CA GLY A 3 -28.96 -12.03 3.35
C GLY A 3 -28.76 -13.55 3.47
N ARG A 4 -27.51 -14.03 3.58
CA ARG A 4 -27.07 -15.24 4.34
C ARG A 4 -25.59 -15.61 4.08
N CYS A 5 -24.91 -16.07 5.13
CA CYS A 5 -23.52 -16.56 5.25
C CYS A 5 -22.41 -15.53 5.58
N LEU A 6 -22.60 -14.66 6.56
CA LEU A 6 -21.49 -13.96 7.23
C LEU A 6 -21.66 -14.07 8.75
N SER A 7 -21.47 -15.27 9.28
CA SER A 7 -20.97 -15.41 10.65
C SER A 7 -19.46 -15.37 10.52
N SER A 8 -18.90 -14.17 10.43
CA SER A 8 -17.46 -13.94 10.41
C SER A 8 -17.17 -13.05 11.60
N ASP A 9 -16.31 -13.55 12.50
CA ASP A 9 -15.92 -12.94 13.76
C ASP A 9 -15.63 -11.45 13.63
N ARG A 10 -15.72 -10.68 14.73
CA ARG A 10 -15.40 -9.24 14.79
C ARG A 10 -14.11 -8.81 14.05
N LEU A 11 -13.19 -9.75 13.80
CA LEU A 11 -12.01 -9.59 12.96
C LEU A 11 -12.33 -9.22 11.49
N ALA A 12 -13.41 -9.73 10.90
CA ALA A 12 -13.83 -9.39 9.53
C ALA A 12 -14.49 -8.00 9.44
N ASN A 13 -15.07 -7.49 10.54
CA ASN A 13 -15.53 -6.10 10.62
C ASN A 13 -14.36 -5.10 10.65
N SER A 14 -13.12 -5.56 10.86
CA SER A 14 -11.91 -4.71 10.74
C SER A 14 -11.41 -4.56 9.30
N ALA A 15 -11.90 -5.37 8.35
CA ALA A 15 -11.64 -5.19 6.92
C ALA A 15 -12.38 -3.96 6.32
N LEU A 16 -13.33 -3.37 7.07
CA LEU A 16 -14.11 -2.18 6.66
C LEU A 16 -13.32 -0.86 6.66
N ARG A 17 -12.02 -0.85 6.97
CA ARG A 17 -11.13 0.26 6.62
C ARG A 17 -10.51 0.02 5.23
N VAL A 18 -11.34 -0.14 4.20
CA VAL A 18 -10.93 -0.16 2.78
C VAL A 18 -10.06 1.06 2.39
N GLN A 19 -10.04 2.12 3.20
CA GLN A 19 -9.06 3.20 3.10
C GLN A 19 -7.60 2.76 3.26
N ALA A 20 -7.28 1.78 4.12
CA ALA A 20 -5.89 1.41 4.40
C ALA A 20 -5.17 0.89 3.14
N THR A 21 -5.84 0.05 2.35
CA THR A 21 -5.28 -0.45 1.08
C THR A 21 -5.16 0.64 0.03
N CYS A 22 -6.17 1.52 -0.09
CA CYS A 22 -6.12 2.64 -1.05
C CYS A 22 -5.03 3.67 -0.67
N MET A 23 -4.88 3.97 0.62
CA MET A 23 -3.84 4.84 1.16
C MET A 23 -2.45 4.21 1.01
N ALA A 24 -2.31 2.91 1.28
CA ALA A 24 -1.06 2.18 1.10
C ALA A 24 -0.64 2.16 -0.38
N THR A 25 -1.57 1.89 -1.30
CA THR A 25 -1.31 1.96 -2.75
C THR A 25 -0.94 3.39 -3.18
N GLY A 26 -1.64 4.41 -2.67
CA GLY A 26 -1.32 5.82 -2.96
C GLY A 26 0.06 6.24 -2.46
N GLN A 27 0.44 5.81 -1.25
CA GLN A 27 1.79 6.00 -0.70
C GLN A 27 2.84 5.29 -1.55
N ALA A 28 2.63 4.02 -1.90
CA ALA A 28 3.57 3.26 -2.73
C ALA A 28 3.73 3.88 -4.13
N ALA A 29 2.63 4.29 -4.77
CA ALA A 29 2.65 4.95 -6.08
C ALA A 29 3.37 6.30 -6.01
N GLY A 30 3.10 7.12 -4.98
CA GLY A 30 3.76 8.41 -4.78
C GLY A 30 5.25 8.28 -4.49
N ALA A 31 5.64 7.33 -3.64
CA ALA A 31 7.03 7.01 -3.34
C ALA A 31 7.78 6.52 -4.60
N ALA A 32 7.16 5.66 -5.40
CA ALA A 32 7.72 5.21 -6.67
C ALA A 32 7.86 6.37 -7.66
N ALA A 33 6.87 7.25 -7.78
CA ALA A 33 6.94 8.42 -8.65
C ALA A 33 8.04 9.41 -8.21
N ALA A 34 8.18 9.66 -6.91
CA ALA A 34 9.23 10.54 -6.38
C ALA A 34 10.64 9.97 -6.62
N LEU A 35 10.83 8.66 -6.47
CA LEU A 35 12.10 7.98 -6.77
C LEU A 35 12.40 7.97 -8.27
N ALA A 36 11.38 7.71 -9.10
CA ALA A 36 11.49 7.75 -10.55
C ALA A 36 11.91 9.14 -11.05
N ALA A 37 11.26 10.20 -10.55
CA ALA A 37 11.57 11.58 -10.90
C ALA A 37 12.98 11.99 -10.47
N GLN A 38 13.43 11.60 -9.26
CA GLN A 38 14.78 11.89 -8.78
C GLN A 38 15.87 11.19 -9.61
N ARG A 39 15.59 10.00 -10.15
CA ARG A 39 16.56 9.21 -10.92
C ARG A 39 16.50 9.44 -12.43
N GLY A 40 15.51 10.19 -12.92
CA GLY A 40 15.21 10.27 -14.35
C GLY A 40 14.87 8.90 -14.96
N ALA A 41 14.37 7.97 -14.15
CA ALA A 41 14.08 6.60 -14.55
C ALA A 41 12.57 6.37 -14.65
N SER A 42 12.15 5.41 -15.47
CA SER A 42 10.76 4.97 -15.49
C SER A 42 10.36 4.42 -14.11
N PRO A 43 9.12 4.62 -13.63
CA PRO A 43 8.62 4.01 -12.38
C PRO A 43 8.84 2.50 -12.31
N ALA A 44 8.83 1.81 -13.46
CA ALA A 44 9.11 0.38 -13.56
C ALA A 44 10.57 -0.01 -13.29
N HIS A 45 11.50 0.95 -13.38
CA HIS A 45 12.93 0.78 -13.08
C HIS A 45 13.31 1.27 -11.68
N VAL A 46 12.34 1.68 -10.87
CA VAL A 46 12.60 2.00 -9.46
C VAL A 46 12.84 0.69 -8.73
N PRO A 47 14.04 0.48 -8.15
CA PRO A 47 14.33 -0.73 -7.40
C PRO A 47 13.44 -0.79 -6.16
N ILE A 48 12.84 -1.96 -5.96
CA ILE A 48 11.87 -2.16 -4.89
C ILE A 48 12.48 -2.00 -3.50
N ALA A 49 13.79 -2.24 -3.35
CA ALA A 49 14.51 -2.00 -2.11
C ALA A 49 14.46 -0.53 -1.67
N ASP A 50 14.66 0.40 -2.61
CA ASP A 50 14.62 1.83 -2.32
C ASP A 50 13.19 2.30 -2.06
N LEU A 51 12.22 1.71 -2.76
CA LEU A 51 10.79 1.95 -2.52
C LEU A 51 10.38 1.50 -1.11
N LYS A 52 10.76 0.28 -0.71
CA LYS A 52 10.53 -0.24 0.65
C LYS A 52 11.20 0.64 1.69
N ALA A 53 12.48 1.01 1.49
CA ALA A 53 13.22 1.87 2.41
C ALA A 53 12.54 3.24 2.60
N LEU A 54 12.08 3.86 1.51
CA LEU A 54 11.39 5.15 1.56
C LEU A 54 10.02 5.02 2.26
N LEU A 55 9.26 3.97 1.96
CA LEU A 55 7.99 3.68 2.63
C LEU A 55 8.16 3.43 4.13
N THR A 56 9.17 2.64 4.54
CA THR A 56 9.51 2.41 5.95
C THR A 56 9.94 3.70 6.64
N ALA A 57 10.75 4.54 5.97
CA ALA A 57 11.16 5.84 6.51
C ALA A 57 9.96 6.78 6.78
N HIS A 58 8.89 6.66 5.99
CA HIS A 58 7.65 7.40 6.18
C HIS A 58 6.62 6.69 7.09
N GLY A 59 7.01 5.58 7.73
CA GLY A 59 6.16 4.85 8.68
C GLY A 59 5.08 3.97 8.04
N ALA A 60 5.19 3.66 6.75
CA ALA A 60 4.29 2.73 6.10
C ALA A 60 4.56 1.27 6.53
N ILE A 61 3.51 0.47 6.58
CA ILE A 61 3.60 -0.98 6.88
C ILE A 61 4.04 -1.68 5.59
N VAL A 62 5.28 -2.17 5.56
CA VAL A 62 5.87 -2.87 4.41
C VAL A 62 6.13 -4.33 4.79
N PRO A 63 5.66 -5.33 4.03
CA PRO A 63 6.01 -6.73 4.27
C PRO A 63 7.48 -7.00 3.87
N ASP A 64 8.19 -7.80 4.66
CA ASP A 64 9.54 -8.28 4.37
C ASP A 64 9.62 -9.05 3.04
#